data_AF-A0A938P5L4-F1
#
_entry.id   AF-A0A938P5L4-F1
#
_cell.length_a   1.000
_cell.length_b   1.000
_cell.length_c   1.000
_cell.angle_alpha   90.00
_cell.angle_beta   90.00
_cell.angle_gamma   90.00
#
_symmetry.space_group_name_H-M   'P 1'
#
loop_
_entity.id
_entity.type
_entity.pdbx_description
1 polymer ?
#
loop_
_entity_poly.entity_id
_entity_poly.type
_entity_poly.pdbx_seq_one_letter_code
_entity_poly.pdbx_strand_id
1 'polypeptide(L)'
;MNTENAIKTFIGFFVAMLIGTLLAALVGGAFGALVATISPEFVAGLFNRQEEAGIVRYACAVGMIWGVFIGAAVSGFACFLAAVIKVLRIRFESRKQPDQPRH
;
A
#
# COMPACT_ATOMS: atom_id res chain seq x y z
N MET A 1 -18.48 -20.92 -7.98
CA MET A 1 -17.13 -20.74 -7.39
C MET A 1 -17.17 -21.31 -5.99
N ASN A 2 -16.44 -22.38 -5.69
CA ASN A 2 -16.44 -22.97 -4.34
C ASN A 2 -16.02 -21.91 -3.32
N THR A 3 -16.81 -21.75 -2.26
CA THR A 3 -16.57 -20.82 -1.16
C THR A 3 -15.18 -21.00 -0.55
N GLU A 4 -14.69 -22.24 -0.48
CA GLU A 4 -13.33 -22.58 -0.04
C GLU A 4 -12.23 -21.92 -0.91
N ASN A 5 -12.41 -21.93 -2.23
CA ASN A 5 -11.46 -21.30 -3.15
C ASN A 5 -11.47 -19.77 -3.02
N ALA A 6 -12.65 -19.18 -2.81
CA ALA A 6 -12.78 -17.75 -2.57
C ALA A 6 -12.05 -17.30 -1.30
N ILE A 7 -12.18 -18.08 -0.21
CA ILE A 7 -11.52 -17.81 1.06
C ILE A 7 -10.00 -17.95 0.93
N LYS A 8 -9.49 -19.00 0.28
CA LYS A 8 -8.04 -19.15 0.02
C LYS A 8 -7.47 -17.97 -0.77
N THR A 9 -8.17 -17.52 -1.81
CA THR A 9 -7.74 -16.36 -2.61
C THR A 9 -7.75 -15.08 -1.79
N PHE A 10 -8.79 -14.85 -0.97
CA PHE A 10 -8.86 -13.68 -0.09
C PHE A 10 -7.71 -13.64 0.92
N ILE A 11 -7.43 -14.77 1.58
CA ILE A 11 -6.32 -14.88 2.54
C ILE A 11 -4.99 -14.62 1.82
N GLY A 12 -4.79 -15.16 0.62
CA GLY A 12 -3.59 -14.92 -0.17
C GLY A 12 -3.36 -13.43 -0.47
N PHE A 13 -4.41 -12.71 -0.90
CA PHE A 13 -4.34 -11.27 -1.13
C PHE A 13 -4.09 -10.47 0.16
N PHE A 14 -4.75 -10.86 1.26
CA PHE A 14 -4.55 -10.22 2.55
C PHE A 14 -3.11 -10.33 3.04
N VAL A 15 -2.54 -11.54 2.99
CA VAL A 15 -1.14 -11.78 3.38
C VAL A 15 -0.18 -11.03 2.46
N ALA A 16 -0.43 -11.02 1.15
CA ALA A 16 0.40 -10.27 0.21
C ALA A 16 0.38 -8.75 0.49
N MET A 17 -0.79 -8.17 0.80
CA MET A 17 -0.90 -6.78 1.21
C MET A 17 -0.17 -6.51 2.52
N LEU A 18 -0.37 -7.36 3.54
CA LEU A 18 0.32 -7.21 4.82
C LEU A 18 1.84 -7.19 4.65
N ILE A 19 2.39 -8.14 3.88
CA ILE A 19 3.84 -8.19 3.61
C ILE A 19 4.28 -6.94 2.85
N GLY A 20 3.55 -6.52 1.81
CA GLY A 20 3.87 -5.31 1.04
C GLY A 20 3.88 -4.05 1.91
N THR A 21 2.88 -3.88 2.78
CA THR A 21 2.81 -2.74 3.71
C THR A 21 3.91 -2.77 4.77
N LEU A 22 4.26 -3.95 5.27
CA LEU A 22 5.35 -4.11 6.24
C LEU A 22 6.71 -3.78 5.61
N LEU A 23 6.94 -4.21 4.37
CA LEU A 23 8.14 -3.83 3.62
C LEU A 23 8.18 -2.32 3.34
N ALA A 24 7.05 -1.71 2.97
CA ALA A 24 6.97 -0.27 2.78
C ALA A 24 7.27 0.50 4.07
N ALA A 25 6.83 0.00 5.23
CA ALA A 25 7.15 0.57 6.54
C ALA A 25 8.66 0.51 6.83
N LEU A 26 9.30 -0.63 6.55
CA LEU A 26 10.74 -0.80 6.71
C LEU A 26 11.53 0.15 5.81
N VAL A 27 11.13 0.28 4.53
CA VAL A 27 11.76 1.20 3.58
C VAL A 27 11.56 2.66 4.01
N GLY A 28 10.36 3.03 4.45
CA GLY A 28 10.08 4.39 4.95
C GLY A 28 10.90 4.71 6.20
N GLY A 29 11.00 3.77 7.14
CA GLY A 29 11.82 3.91 8.35
C GLY A 29 13.31 4.04 8.03
N ALA A 30 13.83 3.20 7.12
CA ALA A 30 15.22 3.28 6.66
C ALA A 30 15.51 4.61 5.95
N PHE A 31 14.58 5.10 5.12
CA PHE A 31 14.70 6.41 4.47
C PHE A 31 14.72 7.55 5.50
N GLY A 32 13.79 7.55 6.46
CA GLY A 32 13.75 8.56 7.53
C GLY A 32 15.01 8.55 8.39
N ALA A 33 15.51 7.36 8.74
CA ALA A 33 16.77 7.21 9.47
C ALA A 33 17.96 7.75 8.66
N LEU A 34 18.04 7.43 7.37
CA LEU A 34 19.12 7.89 6.48
C LEU A 34 19.11 9.42 6.32
N VAL A 35 17.94 10.02 6.11
CA VAL A 35 17.79 11.48 6.04
C VAL A 35 18.28 12.14 7.33
N ALA A 36 17.91 11.60 8.50
CA ALA A 36 18.37 12.14 9.78
C ALA A 36 19.86 11.95 10.04
N THR A 37 20.49 10.92 9.47
CA THR A 37 21.95 10.76 9.58
C THR A 37 22.72 11.73 8.68
N ILE A 38 22.16 12.10 7.51
CA ILE A 38 22.82 12.99 6.55
C ILE A 38 22.60 14.45 6.90
N SER A 39 21.37 14.83 7.28
CA SER A 39 21.03 16.21 7.66
C SER A 39 20.09 16.22 8.86
N PRO A 40 20.65 16.13 10.09
CA PRO A 40 19.86 16.21 11.31
C PRO A 40 19.21 17.58 11.47
N GLU A 41 19.84 18.68 11.01
CA GLU A 41 19.25 20.02 11.05
C GLU A 41 17.99 20.16 10.17
N PHE A 42 17.91 19.50 9.02
CA PHE A 42 16.71 19.48 8.20
C PHE A 42 15.53 18.82 8.94
N VAL A 43 15.79 17.71 9.63
CA VAL A 43 14.79 17.01 10.43
C VAL A 43 14.39 17.81 11.66
N ALA A 44 15.37 18.39 12.37
CA ALA A 44 15.11 19.25 13.53
C ALA A 44 14.26 20.47 13.15
N GLY A 45 14.55 21.09 12.01
CA GLY A 45 13.80 22.22 11.46
C GLY A 45 12.39 21.84 10.98
N LEU A 46 12.23 20.74 10.25
CA LEU A 46 10.92 20.27 9.76
C LEU A 46 9.96 19.90 10.90
N PHE A 47 10.49 19.33 11.98
CA PHE A 47 9.69 18.83 13.09
C PHE A 47 9.80 19.71 14.36
N ASN A 48 10.42 20.88 14.24
CA ASN A 48 10.62 21.86 15.31
C ASN A 48 11.12 21.23 16.64
N ARG A 49 12.08 20.31 16.54
CA ARG A 49 12.56 19.53 17.68
C ARG A 49 13.78 20.20 18.31
N GLN A 50 13.66 20.56 19.59
CA GLN A 50 14.65 21.38 20.31
C GLN A 50 15.78 20.57 21.00
N GLU A 51 15.63 19.24 21.11
CA GLU A 51 16.68 18.35 21.65
C GLU A 51 17.33 17.52 20.52
N GLU A 52 18.64 17.67 20.37
CA GLU A 52 19.47 16.89 19.42
C GLU A 52 19.50 15.39 19.75
N ALA A 53 19.25 15.04 21.02
CA ALA A 53 19.25 13.66 21.48
C ALA A 53 18.10 12.86 20.82
N GLY A 54 18.46 11.93 19.94
CA GLY A 54 17.53 10.96 19.35
C GLY A 54 16.78 11.43 18.10
N ILE A 55 17.26 12.46 17.38
CA ILE A 55 16.71 12.88 16.07
C ILE A 55 16.60 11.70 15.10
N VAL A 56 17.60 10.82 15.05
CA VAL A 56 17.59 9.63 14.17
C VAL A 56 16.47 8.65 14.52
N ARG A 57 16.23 8.39 15.82
CA ARG A 57 15.12 7.53 16.27
C ARG A 57 13.77 8.15 15.91
N TYR A 58 13.65 9.46 16.07
CA TYR A 58 12.42 10.18 15.74
C TYR A 58 12.14 10.14 14.23
N ALA A 59 13.12 10.44 13.39
CA ALA A 59 12.97 10.39 11.94
C ALA A 59 12.71 8.97 11.43
N CYS A 60 13.32 7.97 12.05
CA CYS A 60 13.03 6.56 11.77
C CYS A 60 11.57 6.21 12.09
N ALA A 61 11.06 6.63 13.26
CA ALA A 61 9.67 6.39 13.65
C ALA A 61 8.68 7.10 12.71
N VAL A 62 8.94 8.37 12.38
CA VAL A 62 8.14 9.12 11.41
C VAL A 62 8.17 8.45 10.03
N GLY A 63 9.35 8.04 9.58
CA GLY A 63 9.54 7.31 8.33
C GLY A 63 8.75 5.99 8.30
N MET A 64 8.73 5.23 9.40
CA MET A 64 7.93 4.00 9.50
C MET A 64 6.43 4.30 9.38
N ILE A 65 5.93 5.32 10.10
CA ILE A 65 4.52 5.72 10.05
C ILE A 65 4.11 6.09 8.63
N TRP A 66 4.87 6.98 7.98
CA TRP A 66 4.62 7.38 6.60
C TRP A 66 4.75 6.22 5.62
N GLY A 67 5.73 5.34 5.82
CA GLY A 67 5.91 4.12 5.03
C GLY A 67 4.69 3.19 5.09
N VAL A 68 4.09 3.00 6.27
CA VAL A 68 2.83 2.23 6.43
C VAL A 68 1.69 2.90 5.66
N PHE A 69 1.50 4.22 5.82
CA PHE A 69 0.41 4.94 5.16
C PHE A 69 0.53 4.87 3.63
N ILE A 70 1.73 5.07 3.09
CA ILE A 70 2.00 4.98 1.65
C ILE A 70 1.78 3.55 1.17
N GLY A 71 2.33 2.55 1.88
CA GLY A 71 2.14 1.15 1.53
C GLY A 71 0.67 0.75 1.52
N ALA A 72 -0.11 1.19 2.52
CA ALA A 72 -1.53 0.90 2.61
C ALA A 72 -2.32 1.61 1.49
N ALA A 73 -2.00 2.87 1.20
CA ALA A 73 -2.63 3.63 0.12
C ALA A 73 -2.40 2.99 -1.25
N VAL A 74 -1.15 2.60 -1.57
CA VAL A 74 -0.81 1.92 -2.84
C VAL A 74 -1.52 0.57 -2.94
N SER A 75 -1.51 -0.22 -1.86
CA SER A 75 -2.16 -1.53 -1.84
C SER A 75 -3.69 -1.43 -2.00
N GLY A 76 -4.30 -0.45 -1.33
CA GLY A 76 -5.73 -0.14 -1.48
C GLY A 76 -6.07 0.32 -2.90
N PHE A 77 -5.26 1.19 -3.48
CA PHE A 77 -5.43 1.66 -4.86
C PHE A 77 -5.31 0.54 -5.89
N ALA A 78 -4.33 -0.35 -5.73
CA ALA A 78 -4.18 -1.53 -6.59
C ALA A 78 -5.39 -2.48 -6.51
N CYS A 79 -5.92 -2.70 -5.30
CA CYS A 79 -7.13 -3.50 -5.10
C CYS A 79 -8.35 -2.86 -5.78
N PHE A 80 -8.51 -1.54 -5.63
CA PHE A 80 -9.57 -0.78 -6.28
C PHE A 80 -9.50 -0.87 -7.81
N LEU A 81 -8.31 -0.69 -8.41
CA LEU A 81 -8.11 -0.85 -9.85
C LEU A 81 -8.47 -2.25 -10.34
N ALA A 82 -8.05 -3.30 -9.61
CA ALA A 82 -8.39 -4.68 -9.96
C ALA A 82 -9.90 -4.92 -9.93
N ALA A 83 -10.61 -4.34 -8.96
CA ALA A 83 -12.06 -4.40 -8.88
C ALA A 83 -12.72 -3.65 -10.05
N VAL A 84 -12.27 -2.44 -10.37
CA VAL A 84 -12.77 -1.64 -11.50
C VAL A 84 -12.59 -2.38 -12.83
N ILE A 85 -11.41 -2.95 -13.08
CA ILE A 85 -11.13 -3.73 -14.30
C ILE A 85 -12.07 -4.93 -14.41
N LYS A 86 -12.32 -5.66 -13.31
CA LYS A 86 -13.29 -6.77 -13.33
C LYS A 86 -14.70 -6.30 -13.62
N VAL A 87 -15.16 -5.21 -13.00
CA VAL A 87 -16.49 -4.64 -13.25
C VAL A 87 -16.62 -4.19 -14.70
N LEU A 88 -15.62 -3.48 -15.24
CA LEU A 88 -15.61 -3.07 -16.64
C LEU A 88 -15.65 -4.27 -17.58
N ARG A 89 -14.83 -5.31 -17.35
CA ARG A 89 -14.85 -6.53 -18.15
C ARG A 89 -16.24 -7.16 -18.19
N ILE A 90 -16.88 -7.34 -17.03
CA ILE A 90 -18.26 -7.88 -16.94
C ILE A 90 -19.25 -7.03 -17.74
N ARG A 91 -19.14 -5.70 -17.67
CA ARG A 91 -20.03 -4.79 -18.40
C ARG A 91 -19.80 -4.83 -19.91
N PHE A 92 -18.56 -4.96 -20.36
CA PHE A 92 -18.23 -5.09 -21.78
C PHE A 92 -18.65 -6.45 -22.36
N GLU A 93 -18.42 -7.55 -21.63
CA GLU A 93 -18.91 -8.88 -22.02
C GLU A 93 -20.44 -8.94 -22.08
N SER A 94 -21.13 -8.33 -21.10
CA SER A 94 -22.60 -8.24 -21.10
C SER A 94 -23.15 -7.41 -22.27
N ARG A 95 -22.39 -6.43 -22.78
CA ARG A 95 -22.77 -5.67 -23.99
C ARG A 95 -22.52 -6.42 -25.29
N LYS A 96 -21.59 -7.38 -25.30
CA LYS A 96 -21.18 -8.13 -26.50
C LYS A 96 -22.08 -9.33 -26.81
N GLN A 97 -23.14 -9.53 -26.02
CA GLN A 97 -24.17 -10.55 -26.28
C GLN A 97 -25.47 -9.95 -26.85
N PRO A 98 -25.47 -9.32 -28.05
CA PRO A 98 -26.65 -9.28 -28.89
C PRO A 98 -26.70 -10.52 -29.80
N ASP A 99 -27.87 -11.14 -29.84
CA ASP A 99 -28.33 -12.18 -30.80
C ASP A 99 -27.54 -13.49 -30.90
N GLN A 100 -27.93 -14.45 -30.04
CA GLN A 100 -27.87 -15.85 -30.41
C GLN A 100 -29.23 -16.24 -31.02
N PRO A 101 -29.36 -16.42 -32.35
CA PRO A 101 -30.61 -16.92 -32.92
C PRO A 101 -30.84 -18.35 -32.43
N ARG A 102 -32.00 -18.57 -31.80
CA ARG A 102 -32.50 -19.91 -31.51
C ARG A 102 -32.86 -20.58 -32.84
N HIS A 103 -32.11 -21.61 -33.20
CA HIS A 103 -32.55 -22.64 -34.14
C HIS A 103 -32.33 -24.00 -33.49
#